data_AF-A0AAV9BSI0-F1
#
_entry.id   AF-A0AAV9BSI0-F1
#
_cell.length_a   1.000
_cell.length_b   1.000
_cell.length_c   1.000
_cell.angle_alpha   90.00
_cell.angle_beta   90.00
_cell.angle_gamma   90.00
#
_symmetry.space_group_name_H-M   'P 1'
#
loop_
_entity.id
_entity.type
_entity.pdbx_description
1 polymer ?
#
loop_
_entity_poly.entity_id
_entity_poly.type
_entity_poly.pdbx_seq_one_letter_code
_entity_poly.pdbx_strand_id
1 'polypeptide(L)' 'MDSDGVERTSKYDKQGKAWVVVWANPQSGCDYYDVCGANGLCSNDKGETKCECVEGFVPRDGEEWGRRDWRDG' A
#
# COMPACT_ATOMS: atom_id res chain seq x y z
N MET A 1 -2.81 -13.68 -12.04
CA MET A 1 -2.70 -13.54 -10.57
C MET A 1 -2.22 -14.87 -10.03
N ASP A 2 -1.16 -14.84 -9.25
CA ASP A 2 -0.59 -16.03 -8.62
C ASP A 2 -1.47 -16.45 -7.42
N SER A 3 -1.23 -17.63 -6.85
CA SER A 3 -2.07 -18.17 -5.77
C SER A 3 -2.01 -17.38 -4.46
N ASP A 4 -1.04 -16.49 -4.31
CA ASP A 4 -0.92 -15.56 -3.18
C ASP A 4 -1.68 -14.25 -3.38
N GLY A 5 -2.38 -14.09 -4.51
CA GLY A 5 -3.12 -12.87 -4.84
C GLY A 5 -2.24 -11.70 -5.30
N VAL A 6 -0.93 -11.91 -5.43
CA VAL A 6 -0.01 -10.91 -5.96
C VAL A 6 -0.02 -10.96 -7.48
N GLU A 7 -0.19 -9.81 -8.11
CA GLU A 7 0.02 -9.67 -9.55
C GLU A 7 1.50 -9.46 -9.82
N ARG A 8 2.06 -10.22 -10.76
CA ARG A 8 3.47 -10.12 -11.16
C ARG A 8 3.59 -10.01 -12.67
N THR A 9 4.37 -9.04 -13.11
CA THR A 9 4.80 -8.91 -14.50
C THR A 9 6.23 -9.40 -14.61
N SER A 10 6.46 -10.38 -15.48
CA SER A 10 7.78 -10.96 -15.72
C SER A 10 8.30 -10.64 -17.11
N LYS A 11 9.62 -10.48 -17.20
CA LYS A 11 10.35 -10.39 -18.46
C LYS A 11 11.34 -11.53 -18.54
N TYR A 12 11.46 -12.17 -19.70
CA TYR A 12 12.47 -13.20 -19.91
C TYR A 12 13.85 -12.55 -20.04
N ASP A 13 14.75 -12.86 -19.12
CA ASP A 13 16.17 -12.53 -19.21
C ASP A 13 16.89 -13.63 -20.01
N LYS A 14 17.43 -13.24 -21.16
CA LYS A 14 18.17 -14.14 -22.05
C LYS A 14 19.55 -14.50 -21.50
N GLN A 15 20.16 -13.64 -20.68
CA GLN A 15 21.51 -13.84 -20.15
C GLN A 15 21.49 -14.86 -19.01
N GLY A 16 20.63 -14.63 -18.02
CA GLY A 16 20.37 -15.59 -16.93
C GLY A 16 19.52 -16.79 -17.34
N LYS A 17 18.94 -16.79 -18.55
CA LYS A 17 18.02 -17.82 -19.08
C LYS A 17 16.85 -18.10 -18.12
N ALA A 18 16.27 -17.04 -17.58
CA ALA A 18 15.23 -17.13 -16.56
C ALA A 18 14.18 -16.03 -16.74
N TRP A 19 12.96 -16.28 -16.26
CA TRP A 19 11.96 -15.24 -16.10
C TRP A 19 12.27 -14.44 -14.84
N VAL A 20 12.41 -13.13 -14.97
CA VAL A 20 12.61 -12.21 -13.84
C VAL A 20 11.37 -11.36 -13.65
N VAL A 21 10.93 -11.22 -12.40
CA VAL A 21 9.82 -10.32 -12.05
C VAL A 21 10.34 -8.89 -12.15
N VAL A 22 9.72 -8.07 -13.00
CA VAL A 22 10.09 -6.66 -13.20
C VAL A 22 9.14 -5.71 -12.49
N TRP A 23 7.95 -6.18 -12.14
CA TRP A 23 6.95 -5.42 -11.40
C TRP A 23 6.02 -6.38 -10.67
N ALA A 24 5.53 -5.97 -9.51
CA ALA A 24 4.48 -6.66 -8.77
C ALA A 24 3.48 -5.66 -8.18
N ASN A 25 2.30 -6.12 -7.81
CA ASN A 25 1.31 -5.37 -7.05
C ASN A 25 0.55 -6.33 -6.10
N PRO A 26 0.32 -5.95 -4.83
CA PRO A 26 0.72 -4.70 -4.16
C PRO A 26 2.24 -4.58 -3.93
N GLN A 27 2.80 -3.37 -4.03
CA GLN A 27 4.23 -3.08 -3.77
C GLN A 27 4.48 -2.60 -2.35
N SER A 28 3.49 -1.92 -1.79
CA SER A 28 3.52 -1.27 -0.50
C SER A 28 2.19 -1.50 0.22
N GLY A 29 2.15 -1.16 1.50
CA GLY A 29 0.90 -1.23 2.24
C GLY A 29 -0.17 -0.27 1.69
N CYS A 30 0.18 0.76 0.91
CA CYS A 30 -0.79 1.69 0.32
C CYS A 30 -1.50 1.18 -0.92
N ASP A 31 -0.99 0.11 -1.53
CA ASP A 31 -1.64 -0.50 -2.70
C ASP A 31 -2.79 -1.43 -2.29
N TYR A 32 -2.90 -1.71 -0.99
CA TYR A 32 -4.06 -2.40 -0.44
C TYR A 32 -5.24 -1.43 -0.38
N TYR A 33 -6.42 -1.98 -0.67
CA TYR A 33 -7.65 -1.22 -0.65
C TYR A 33 -7.99 -0.75 0.78
N ASP A 34 -8.40 0.52 0.89
CA ASP A 34 -9.00 1.13 2.08
C ASP A 34 -8.16 1.07 3.37
N VAL A 35 -6.87 1.38 3.26
CA VAL A 35 -5.95 1.36 4.42
C VAL A 35 -6.08 2.58 5.32
N CYS A 36 -6.42 3.74 4.76
CA CYS A 36 -6.48 5.02 5.49
C CYS A 36 -7.90 5.54 5.75
N GLY A 37 -8.93 4.78 5.39
CA GLY A 37 -10.31 5.22 5.52
C GLY A 37 -10.66 6.44 4.65
N ALA A 38 -11.84 6.99 4.88
CA ALA A 38 -12.35 8.12 4.11
C ALA A 38 -11.53 9.39 4.33
N ASN A 39 -11.17 10.09 3.25
CA ASN A 39 -10.36 11.32 3.29
C ASN A 39 -8.96 11.15 3.91
N GLY A 40 -8.45 9.90 4.00
CA GLY A 40 -7.08 9.60 4.36
C GLY A 40 -6.18 9.44 3.14
N LEU A 41 -5.03 10.11 3.14
CA LEU A 41 -3.95 9.94 2.19
C LEU A 41 -2.98 8.89 2.70
N CYS A 42 -2.70 7.88 1.86
CA CYS A 42 -1.72 6.85 2.16
C CYS A 42 -0.35 7.23 1.62
N SER A 43 0.67 7.12 2.47
CA SER A 43 2.07 7.19 2.06
C SER A 43 2.84 5.97 2.56
N ASN A 44 3.86 5.57 1.80
CA ASN A 44 4.82 4.58 2.25
C ASN A 44 6.18 5.26 2.48
N ASP A 45 6.63 5.28 3.72
CA ASP A 45 7.93 5.83 4.12
C ASP A 45 8.80 4.69 4.67
N LYS A 46 9.85 4.34 3.93
CA LYS A 46 10.80 3.26 4.27
C LYS A 46 10.14 1.91 4.57
N GLY A 47 9.08 1.58 3.84
CA GLY A 47 8.34 0.33 4.02
C GLY A 47 7.22 0.40 5.06
N GLU A 48 7.13 1.49 5.84
CA GLU A 48 6.01 1.71 6.76
C GLU A 48 4.88 2.46 6.06
N THR A 49 3.66 1.94 6.16
CA THR A 49 2.46 2.68 5.77
C THR A 49 2.13 3.74 6.81
N LYS A 50 1.83 4.94 6.34
CA LYS A 50 1.36 6.07 7.14
C LYS A 50 0.12 6.66 6.48
N CYS A 51 -0.85 7.04 7.30
CA CYS A 51 -2.03 7.77 6.86
C CYS A 51 -2.04 9.17 7.44
N GLU A 52 -2.38 10.13 6.59
CA GLU A 52 -2.55 11.54 6.92
C GLU A 52 -3.90 12.00 6.41
N CYS A 53 -4.62 12.83 7.15
CA CYS A 53 -5.86 13.40 6.64
C CYS A 53 -5.55 14.33 5.46
N VAL A 54 -6.41 14.33 4.44
CA VAL A 54 -6.39 15.37 3.40
C VAL A 54 -6.45 16.75 4.06
N GLU A 55 -5.78 17.74 3.47
CA GLU A 55 -5.78 19.10 4.00
C GLU A 55 -7.21 19.61 4.27
N GLY A 56 -7.44 20.12 5.49
CA GLY A 56 -8.75 20.59 5.95
C GLY A 56 -9.61 19.53 6.67
N PHE A 57 -9.19 18.26 6.69
CA PHE A 57 -9.81 17.19 7.47
C PHE A 57 -9.04 16.93 8.76
N VAL A 58 -9.74 16.33 9.74
CA VAL A 58 -9.17 15.87 11.00
C VAL A 58 -9.66 14.44 11.26
N PRO A 59 -8.90 13.63 12.01
CA PRO A 59 -9.33 12.29 12.36
C PRO A 59 -10.68 12.33 13.06
N ARG A 60 -11.56 11.40 12.71
CA ARG A 60 -12.86 11.23 13.37
C ARG A 60 -12.67 10.82 14.83
N ASP A 61 -11.71 9.93 15.08
CA ASP A 61 -11.27 9.52 16.40
C ASP A 61 -9.74 9.66 16.52
N GLY A 62 -9.29 10.65 17.28
CA GLY A 62 -7.87 10.92 17.47
C GLY A 62 -7.13 9.87 18.31
N GLU A 63 -7.82 9.11 19.16
CA GLU A 63 -7.19 8.03 19.94
C GLU A 63 -6.91 6.82 19.04
N GLU A 64 -7.87 6.45 18.20
CA GLU A 64 -7.71 5.38 17.20
C GLU A 64 -6.63 5.76 16.19
N TRP A 65 -6.67 7.00 15.68
CA TRP A 65 -5.65 7.51 14.76
C TRP A 65 -4.24 7.46 15.36
N GLY A 66 -4.12 7.83 16.65
CA GLY A 66 -2.87 7.77 17.40
C GLY A 66 -2.35 6.34 17.61
N ARG A 67 -3.24 5.34 17.58
CA ARG A 67 -2.92 3.90 17.62
C ARG A 67 -2.67 3.29 16.25
N ARG A 68 -2.65 4.10 15.17
CA ARG A 68 -2.54 3.68 13.76
C ARG A 68 -3.75 2.88 13.28
N ASP A 69 -4.91 3.14 13.86
CA ASP A 69 -6.18 2.66 13.34
C ASP A 69 -6.87 3.80 12.59
N TRP A 70 -6.87 3.69 11.26
CA TRP A 70 -7.29 4.76 10.34
C TRP A 70 -8.60 4.45 9.64
N ARG A 71 -9.30 3.37 10.02
CA ARG A 71 -10.48 2.86 9.32
C ARG A 71 -11.62 3.88 9.21
N ASP A 72 -11.70 4.81 10.16
CA ASP A 72 -12.75 5.81 10.27
C ASP A 72 -12.41 7.19 9.64
N GLY A 73 -11.22 7.35 9.06
CA GLY A 73 -10.74 8.61 8.48
C GLY A 73 -10.31 9.67 9.49
#